data_AF-A0A954HAW9-F1
#
_entry.id   AF-A0A954HAW9-F1
#
_cell.length_a   1.000
_cell.length_b   1.000
_cell.length_c   1.000
_cell.angle_alpha   90.00
_cell.angle_beta   90.00
_cell.angle_gamma   90.00
#
_symmetry.space_group_name_H-M   'P 1'
#
loop_
_entity.id
_entity.type
_entity.pdbx_description
1 polymer ?
#
loop_
_entity_poly.entity_id
_entity_poly.type
_entity_poly.pdbx_seq_one_letter_code
_entity_poly.pdbx_strand_id
1 'polypeptide(L)'
;MFGHDQHFESWYKGIVDYDESSGTWNLIYDLSPDPKDRFGGSIQLKPTREFARLKNGEAISITGHFNDAMKDNLDKPIYVVQTVNRSTRR
;
A
#
# COMPACT_ATOMS: atom_id res chain seq x y z
N MET A 1 6.04 6.95 9.96
CA MET A 1 4.80 6.76 10.75
C MET A 1 3.93 5.82 9.94
N PHE A 2 3.55 4.72 10.54
CA PHE A 2 2.82 3.60 9.94
C PHE A 2 1.39 3.59 10.47
N GLY A 3 0.45 2.96 9.76
CA GLY A 3 -0.91 2.77 10.25
C GLY A 3 -1.90 2.35 9.17
N HIS A 4 -3.05 1.87 9.60
CA HIS A 4 -4.17 1.49 8.74
C HIS A 4 -5.47 1.66 9.54
N ASP A 5 -6.62 1.60 8.86
CA ASP A 5 -7.90 1.59 9.54
C ASP A 5 -8.14 0.30 10.33
N GLN A 6 -9.02 0.36 11.32
CA GLN A 6 -9.29 -0.76 12.24
C GLN A 6 -9.72 -2.05 11.52
N HIS A 7 -10.33 -1.93 10.34
CA HIS A 7 -10.83 -3.05 9.56
C HIS A 7 -9.96 -3.41 8.36
N PHE A 8 -8.86 -2.69 8.12
CA PHE A 8 -7.99 -2.89 6.96
C PHE A 8 -8.73 -2.74 5.61
N GLU A 9 -9.58 -1.73 5.45
CA GLU A 9 -10.40 -1.54 4.24
C GLU A 9 -10.18 -0.19 3.56
N SER A 10 -10.08 0.89 4.33
CA SER A 10 -10.37 2.24 3.84
C SER A 10 -9.18 3.17 3.74
N TRP A 11 -8.17 3.02 4.61
CA TRP A 11 -6.97 3.85 4.55
C TRP A 11 -5.73 3.13 5.08
N TYR A 12 -4.59 3.50 4.50
CA TYR A 12 -3.28 2.99 4.89
C TYR A 12 -2.25 4.12 4.90
N LYS A 13 -1.26 4.02 5.78
CA LYS A 13 -0.14 4.95 5.90
C LYS A 13 1.13 4.15 6.11
N GLY A 14 2.12 4.43 5.29
CA GLY A 14 3.30 3.59 5.24
C GLY A 14 4.38 4.11 4.31
N ILE A 15 5.33 3.23 4.02
CA ILE A 15 6.42 3.48 3.09
C ILE A 15 6.10 2.74 1.80
N VAL A 16 6.19 3.43 0.66
CA VAL A 16 6.08 2.74 -0.62
C VAL A 16 7.36 2.04 -0.98
N ASP A 17 7.21 0.82 -1.49
CA ASP A 17 8.27 -0.01 -1.99
C ASP A 17 7.98 -0.38 -3.45
N TYR A 18 8.91 -0.11 -4.36
CA TYR A 18 8.79 -0.51 -5.76
C TYR A 18 9.55 -1.81 -5.99
N ASP A 19 8.81 -2.88 -6.30
CA ASP A 19 9.40 -4.15 -6.69
C ASP A 19 9.78 -4.09 -8.18
N GLU A 20 11.08 -3.94 -8.44
CA GLU A 20 11.63 -3.88 -9.79
C GLU A 20 11.43 -5.19 -10.58
N SER A 21 11.31 -6.33 -9.90
CA SER A 21 11.16 -7.64 -10.56
C SER A 21 9.77 -7.85 -11.14
N SER A 22 8.75 -7.39 -10.43
CA SER A 22 7.34 -7.49 -10.85
C SER A 22 6.80 -6.19 -11.47
N GLY A 23 7.52 -5.07 -11.32
CA GLY A 23 7.08 -3.75 -11.77
C GLY A 23 5.88 -3.22 -10.98
N THR A 24 5.77 -3.60 -9.70
CA THR A 24 4.61 -3.28 -8.85
C THR A 24 4.98 -2.37 -7.70
N TRP A 25 4.00 -1.59 -7.24
CA TRP A 25 4.13 -0.79 -6.03
C TRP A 25 3.48 -1.52 -4.87
N ASN A 26 4.19 -1.58 -3.75
CA ASN A 26 3.69 -2.07 -2.48
C ASN A 26 3.67 -0.91 -1.47
N LEU A 27 2.75 -0.97 -0.50
CA LEU A 27 2.78 -0.13 0.69
C LEU A 27 3.06 -1.00 1.89
N ILE A 28 4.19 -0.74 2.54
CA ILE A 28 4.53 -1.33 3.84
C ILE A 28 3.89 -0.46 4.91
N TYR A 29 2.85 -0.96 5.56
CA TYR A 29 2.13 -0.26 6.62
C TYR A 29 2.44 -0.79 8.02
N ASP A 30 3.14 -1.93 8.15
CA ASP A 30 3.67 -2.43 9.42
C ASP A 30 4.96 -3.24 9.16
N LEU A 31 6.01 -2.98 9.94
CA LEU A 31 7.30 -3.69 9.86
C LEU A 31 7.37 -4.91 10.78
N SER A 32 6.43 -5.04 11.71
CA SER A 32 6.34 -6.17 12.64
C SER A 32 4.87 -6.55 12.85
N PRO A 33 4.18 -6.94 11.77
CA PRO A 33 2.75 -7.24 11.83
C PRO A 33 2.45 -8.41 12.76
N ASP A 34 1.27 -8.37 13.38
CA ASP A 34 0.73 -9.53 14.10
C ASP A 34 0.60 -10.73 13.13
N PRO A 35 0.88 -11.97 13.56
CA PRO A 35 0.70 -13.16 12.72
C PRO A 35 -0.72 -13.36 12.15
N LYS A 36 -1.73 -12.69 12.73
CA LYS A 36 -3.13 -12.71 12.26
C LYS A 36 -3.44 -11.58 11.27
N ASP A 37 -2.48 -10.71 10.98
CA ASP A 37 -2.63 -9.68 9.96
C ASP A 37 -2.85 -10.35 8.59
N ARG A 38 -4.03 -10.11 8.01
CA ARG A 38 -4.45 -10.68 6.72
C ARG A 38 -3.50 -10.34 5.58
N PHE A 39 -2.84 -9.18 5.63
CA PHE A 39 -1.94 -8.73 4.55
C PHE A 39 -0.46 -8.80 4.94
N GLY A 40 -0.15 -9.15 6.19
CA GLY A 40 1.23 -9.34 6.65
C GLY A 40 2.05 -8.06 6.56
N GLY A 41 1.48 -6.94 6.99
CA GLY A 41 2.18 -5.65 7.05
C GLY A 41 2.39 -4.94 5.71
N SER A 42 1.96 -5.53 4.59
CA SER A 42 2.10 -4.91 3.26
C SER A 42 0.98 -5.27 2.28
N ILE A 43 0.61 -4.30 1.45
CA ILE A 43 -0.39 -4.45 0.39
C ILE A 43 0.17 -4.04 -0.96
N GLN A 44 -0.16 -4.79 -2.01
CA GLN A 44 0.12 -4.38 -3.37
C GLN A 44 -0.89 -3.33 -3.82
N LEU A 45 -0.39 -2.26 -4.44
CA LEU A 45 -1.16 -1.13 -4.92
C LEU A 45 -1.38 -1.23 -6.42
N LYS A 46 -2.60 -0.96 -6.87
CA LYS A 46 -2.87 -0.76 -8.29
C LYS A 46 -2.26 0.59 -8.72
N PRO A 47 -1.36 0.60 -9.72
CA PRO A 47 -0.75 1.84 -10.18
C PRO A 47 -1.78 2.86 -10.65
N THR A 48 -1.62 4.10 -10.22
CA THR A 48 -2.39 5.26 -10.70
C THR A 48 -1.44 6.29 -11.32
N ARG A 49 -1.97 7.28 -12.04
CA ARG A 49 -1.15 8.36 -12.61
C ARG A 49 -0.35 9.13 -11.56
N GLU A 50 -0.82 9.17 -10.31
CA GLU A 50 -0.15 9.82 -9.19
C GLU A 50 1.15 9.11 -8.79
N PHE A 51 1.28 7.82 -9.12
CA PHE A 51 2.43 7.00 -8.77
C PHE A 51 3.65 7.28 -9.65
N ALA A 52 3.46 7.86 -10.84
CA ALA A 52 4.55 8.23 -11.74
C ALA A 52 5.55 9.22 -11.11
N ARG A 53 5.17 9.87 -10.01
CA ARG A 53 6.02 10.80 -9.26
C ARG A 53 6.39 10.29 -7.87
N LEU A 54 6.03 9.06 -7.52
CA LEU A 54 6.44 8.46 -6.25
C LEU A 54 7.91 8.06 -6.32
N LYS A 55 8.59 8.21 -5.19
CA LYS A 55 9.94 7.68 -5.01
C LYS A 55 9.90 6.43 -4.15
N ASN A 56 10.72 5.44 -4.50
CA ASN A 56 10.91 4.30 -3.62
C ASN A 56 11.34 4.76 -2.22
N GLY A 57 10.76 4.21 -1.17
CA GLY A 57 10.99 4.62 0.22
C GLY A 57 10.23 5.88 0.67
N GLU A 58 9.36 6.46 -0.17
CA GLU A 58 8.57 7.65 0.22
C GLU A 58 7.45 7.29 1.20
N ALA A 59 7.25 8.13 2.22
CA ALA A 59 6.19 7.95 3.20
C ALA A 59 4.88 8.62 2.74
N ILE A 60 3.84 7.83 2.51
CA ILE A 60 2.54 8.30 2.02
C ILE A 60 1.40 7.83 2.91
N SER A 61 0.25 8.48 2.77
CA SER A 61 -1.05 8.01 3.25
C SER A 61 -1.99 7.88 2.05
N ILE A 62 -2.74 6.79 1.96
CA ILE A 62 -3.64 6.49 0.85
C ILE A 62 -5.03 6.15 1.36
N THR A 63 -6.04 6.40 0.52
CA THR A 63 -7.40 5.88 0.67
C THR A 63 -7.82 5.16 -0.60
N GLY A 64 -8.80 4.27 -0.49
CA GLY A 64 -9.18 3.38 -1.57
C GLY A 64 -9.99 2.19 -1.09
N HIS A 65 -9.98 1.12 -1.89
CA HIS A 65 -10.69 -0.13 -1.62
C HIS A 65 -9.93 -1.32 -2.21
N PHE A 66 -10.14 -2.52 -1.68
CA PHE A 66 -9.65 -3.75 -2.30
C PHE A 66 -10.51 -4.15 -3.49
N ASN A 67 -9.86 -4.71 -4.50
CA ASN A 67 -10.54 -5.38 -5.60
C ASN A 67 -10.29 -6.90 -5.49
N ASP A 68 -11.25 -7.65 -4.99
CA ASP A 68 -11.12 -9.09 -4.79
C ASP A 68 -11.00 -9.90 -6.09
N ALA A 69 -11.38 -9.33 -7.24
CA ALA A 69 -11.19 -9.96 -8.54
C ALA A 69 -9.73 -9.88 -9.04
N MET A 70 -8.89 -9.07 -8.38
CA MET A 70 -7.47 -8.92 -8.71
C MET A 70 -6.62 -9.39 -7.53
N LYS A 71 -5.73 -10.34 -7.77
CA LYS A 71 -4.86 -10.92 -6.74
C LYS A 71 -3.39 -10.67 -7.05
N ASP A 72 -2.59 -10.48 -6.00
CA ASP A 72 -1.14 -10.49 -6.08
C ASP A 72 -0.59 -11.93 -6.17
N ASN A 73 0.73 -12.06 -6.21
CA ASN A 73 1.41 -13.36 -6.29
C ASN A 73 1.23 -14.22 -5.03
N LEU A 74 0.73 -13.65 -3.93
CA LEU A 74 0.43 -14.31 -2.66
C LEU A 74 -1.07 -14.53 -2.47
N ASP A 75 -1.88 -14.38 -3.52
CA ASP A 75 -3.34 -14.48 -3.51
C ASP A 75 -4.06 -13.42 -2.64
N LYS A 76 -3.36 -12.32 -2.29
CA LYS A 76 -3.97 -11.18 -1.58
C LYS A 76 -4.65 -10.25 -2.58
N PRO A 77 -5.81 -9.67 -2.25
CA PRO A 77 -6.47 -8.71 -3.13
C PRO A 77 -5.62 -7.45 -3.34
N ILE A 78 -5.65 -6.90 -4.55
CA ILE A 78 -4.94 -5.65 -4.88
C ILE A 78 -5.74 -4.44 -4.39
N TYR A 79 -5.04 -3.47 -3.81
CA TYR A 79 -5.64 -2.23 -3.33
C TYR A 79 -5.73 -1.18 -4.44
N VAL A 80 -6.95 -0.73 -4.74
CA VAL A 80 -7.24 0.31 -5.73
C VAL A 80 -7.19 1.67 -5.05
N VAL A 81 -6.10 2.41 -5.30
CA VAL A 81 -5.89 3.74 -4.70
C VAL A 81 -6.80 4.78 -5.35
N GLN A 82 -7.49 5.54 -4.50
CA GLN A 82 -8.35 6.66 -4.88
C GLN A 82 -7.72 8.01 -4.56
N THR A 83 -6.93 8.11 -3.48
CA THR A 83 -6.26 9.36 -3.11
C THR A 83 -4.89 9.06 -2.51
N VAL A 84 -3.88 9.85 -2.88
CA VAL A 84 -2.55 9.81 -2.29
C VAL A 84 -2.23 11.14 -1.59
N ASN A 85 -1.91 11.07 -0.31
CA ASN A 85 -1.40 12.18 0.49
C ASN A 85 0.08 11.94 0.81
N ARG A 86 0.95 12.84 0.36
CA ARG A 86 2.40 12.74 0.58
C ARG A 86 2.78 13.48 1.86
N SER A 87 3.57 12.83 2.69
CA SER A 87 4.11 13.47 3.89
C SER A 87 5.33 14.30 3.49
N THR A 88 5.14 15.53 3.00
CA THR A 88 6.26 16.43 2.77
C THR A 88 6.83 16.86 4.12
N ARG A 89 8.05 16.41 4.45
CA ARG A 89 8.85 17.09 5.46
C ARG A 89 9.14 18.50 4.91
N ARG A 90 8.60 19.53 5.57
CA ARG A 90 9.12 20.89 5.45
C ARG A 90 10.43 20.99 6.21
#